data_AF-A0A3S4VFL9-F1
#
_entry.id   AF-A0A3S4VFL9-F1
#
_cell.length_a   1.000
_cell.length_b   1.000
_cell.length_c   1.000
_cell.angle_alpha   90.00
_cell.angle_beta   90.00
_cell.angle_gamma   90.00
#
_symmetry.space_group_name_H-M   'P 1'
#
loop_
_entity.id
_entity.type
_entity.pdbx_description
1 polymer ?
#
loop_
_entity_poly.entity_id
_entity_poly.type
_entity_poly.pdbx_seq_one_letter_code
_entity_poly.pdbx_strand_id
1 'polypeptide(L)'
;MLAQKYNISVNIDAEEANRLELSLDLIEKLLDEPELKDYKGIGFVVQSYSKRCPYVLDYLINLAREKQHYLMIRLVKGAYWDSEIKWAQTDGLDDFPLFTRKNHTDIAYVACAKNCWRRRMSFTLSLLLITFSQCAPFMNSDKEKI
;
A
#
# COMPACT_ATOMS: atom_id res chain seq x y z
N MET A 1 -6.97 18.24 -12.74
CA MET A 1 -8.17 18.47 -11.91
C MET A 1 -9.51 17.99 -12.53
N LEU A 2 -9.60 16.82 -13.16
CA LEU A 2 -10.91 16.34 -13.66
C LEU A 2 -11.74 15.70 -12.54
N ALA A 3 -11.14 14.84 -11.73
CA ALA A 3 -11.83 14.11 -10.67
C ALA A 3 -12.32 15.00 -9.53
N GLN A 4 -11.58 16.05 -9.17
CA GLN A 4 -12.01 17.04 -8.19
C GLN A 4 -13.29 17.76 -8.63
N LYS A 5 -13.40 18.14 -9.91
CA LYS A 5 -14.59 18.82 -10.46
C LYS A 5 -15.85 17.97 -10.34
N TYR A 6 -15.72 16.65 -10.44
CA TYR A 6 -16.82 15.70 -10.29
C TYR A 6 -16.93 15.12 -8.87
N ASN A 7 -16.10 15.55 -7.93
CA ASN A 7 -16.01 15.02 -6.57
C ASN A 7 -15.87 13.47 -6.52
N ILE A 8 -15.15 12.91 -7.50
CA ILE A 8 -14.87 11.47 -7.59
C ILE A 8 -13.56 11.19 -6.88
N SER A 9 -13.45 10.10 -6.11
CA SER A 9 -12.18 9.68 -5.50
C SER A 9 -11.22 9.07 -6.52
N VAL A 10 -9.95 9.45 -6.48
CA VAL A 10 -8.87 8.88 -7.30
C VAL A 10 -7.92 8.12 -6.40
N ASN A 11 -7.76 6.83 -6.67
CA ASN A 11 -6.81 6.00 -5.95
C ASN A 11 -5.59 5.74 -6.85
N ILE A 12 -4.40 6.04 -6.32
CA ILE A 12 -3.14 5.65 -6.92
C ILE A 12 -2.85 4.22 -6.43
N ASP A 13 -2.87 3.27 -7.36
CA ASP A 13 -2.56 1.88 -7.09
C ASP A 13 -1.06 1.69 -6.85
N ALA A 14 -0.73 0.73 -5.97
CA ALA A 14 0.63 0.32 -5.71
C ALA A 14 1.00 -0.83 -6.64
N GLU A 15 2.04 -0.63 -7.43
CA GLU A 15 2.59 -1.62 -8.36
C GLU A 15 3.76 -2.39 -7.70
N GLU A 16 4.94 -2.39 -8.30
CA GLU A 16 6.15 -3.02 -7.79
C GLU A 16 6.80 -2.26 -6.62
N ALA A 17 7.55 -2.98 -5.78
CA ALA A 17 8.24 -2.44 -4.61
C ALA A 17 9.36 -1.44 -4.96
N ASN A 18 9.87 -1.45 -6.19
CA ASN A 18 10.83 -0.47 -6.70
C ASN A 18 10.17 0.86 -7.10
N ARG A 19 8.87 0.88 -7.41
CA ARG A 19 8.12 2.10 -7.75
C ARG A 19 7.59 2.84 -6.54
N LEU A 20 7.58 2.20 -5.38
CA LEU A 20 7.05 2.75 -4.13
C LEU A 20 7.61 4.15 -3.82
N GLU A 21 8.91 4.36 -3.91
CA GLU A 21 9.54 5.67 -3.61
C GLU A 21 9.07 6.75 -4.57
N LEU A 22 9.05 6.44 -5.88
CA LEU A 22 8.53 7.36 -6.89
C LEU A 22 7.05 7.70 -6.66
N SER A 23 6.25 6.71 -6.25
CA SER A 23 4.84 6.93 -5.93
C SER A 23 4.65 7.84 -4.70
N LEU A 24 5.56 7.77 -3.72
CA LEU A 24 5.55 8.66 -2.56
C LEU A 24 5.90 10.11 -2.95
N ASP A 25 6.93 10.29 -3.77
CA ASP A 25 7.32 11.61 -4.29
C ASP A 25 6.19 12.26 -5.10
N LEU A 26 5.45 11.45 -5.87
CA LEU A 26 4.28 11.92 -6.62
C LEU A 26 3.15 12.38 -5.70
N ILE A 27 2.88 11.66 -4.61
CA ILE A 27 1.88 12.08 -3.63
C ILE A 27 2.29 13.37 -2.92
N GLU A 28 3.55 13.47 -2.52
CA GLU A 28 4.04 14.67 -1.85
C GLU A 28 3.85 15.91 -2.73
N LYS A 29 4.23 15.82 -4.00
CA LYS A 29 3.99 16.89 -4.98
C LYS A 29 2.50 17.16 -5.20
N LEU A 30 1.66 16.12 -5.28
CA LEU A 30 0.21 16.28 -5.44
C LEU A 30 -0.44 16.97 -4.23
N LEU A 31 0.09 16.77 -3.03
CA LEU A 31 -0.40 17.42 -1.81
C LEU A 31 0.08 18.86 -1.67
N ASP A 32 1.14 19.25 -2.38
CA ASP A 32 1.60 20.64 -2.42
C ASP A 32 0.79 21.53 -3.39
N GLU A 33 -0.04 20.93 -4.25
CA GLU A 33 -0.86 21.68 -5.20
C GLU A 33 -1.99 22.44 -4.49
N PRO A 34 -2.03 23.79 -4.57
CA PRO A 34 -2.98 24.60 -3.83
C PRO A 34 -4.44 24.35 -4.25
N GLU A 35 -4.64 23.91 -5.50
CA GLU A 35 -5.96 23.57 -6.04
C GLU A 35 -6.58 22.37 -5.33
N LEU A 36 -5.77 21.46 -4.75
CA LEU A 36 -6.23 20.22 -4.14
C LEU A 36 -6.43 20.33 -2.62
N LYS A 37 -6.17 21.49 -2.01
CA LYS A 37 -6.16 21.69 -0.54
C LYS A 37 -7.39 21.15 0.19
N ASP A 38 -8.58 21.35 -0.37
CA ASP A 38 -9.85 20.90 0.21
C ASP A 38 -10.36 19.56 -0.36
N TYR A 39 -9.63 18.97 -1.30
CA TYR A 39 -10.04 17.75 -1.98
C TYR A 39 -9.69 16.50 -1.16
N LYS A 40 -10.72 15.81 -0.69
CA LYS A 40 -10.62 14.60 0.14
C LYS A 40 -10.65 13.29 -0.66
N GLY A 41 -10.51 13.37 -1.98
CA GLY A 41 -10.62 12.22 -2.88
C GLY A 41 -9.30 11.57 -3.23
N ILE A 42 -8.16 12.06 -2.72
CA ILE A 42 -6.84 11.49 -3.02
C ILE A 42 -6.67 10.21 -2.19
N GLY A 43 -6.57 9.08 -2.89
CA GLY A 43 -6.36 7.78 -2.30
C GLY A 43 -5.01 7.18 -2.68
N PHE A 44 -4.46 6.38 -1.77
CA PHE A 44 -3.22 5.66 -1.98
C PHE A 44 -3.36 4.22 -1.51
N VAL A 45 -2.88 3.28 -2.33
CA VAL A 45 -2.85 1.87 -1.98
C VAL A 45 -1.52 1.53 -1.30
N VAL A 46 -1.59 0.79 -0.20
CA VAL A 46 -0.40 0.31 0.52
C VAL A 46 -0.47 -1.22 0.63
N GLN A 47 0.63 -1.89 0.30
CA GLN A 47 0.72 -3.34 0.27
C GLN A 47 1.39 -3.87 1.56
N SER A 48 0.68 -4.71 2.32
CA SER A 48 1.12 -5.18 3.64
C SER A 48 2.12 -6.33 3.61
N TYR A 49 2.33 -6.97 2.47
CA TYR A 49 3.36 -7.99 2.28
C TYR A 49 4.80 -7.45 2.28
N SER A 50 4.97 -6.13 2.22
CA SER A 50 6.25 -5.45 2.20
C SER A 50 6.67 -5.17 3.63
N LYS A 51 7.94 -5.48 3.97
CA LYS A 51 8.52 -5.15 5.28
C LYS A 51 8.51 -3.64 5.54
N ARG A 52 8.45 -2.83 4.47
CA ARG A 52 8.40 -1.35 4.52
C ARG A 52 7.00 -0.79 4.80
N CYS A 53 5.93 -1.58 4.69
CA CYS A 53 4.53 -1.14 4.87
C CYS A 53 4.27 -0.29 6.13
N PRO A 54 4.68 -0.69 7.35
CA PRO A 54 4.40 0.11 8.55
C PRO A 54 5.08 1.49 8.50
N TYR A 55 6.29 1.58 7.94
CA TYR A 55 7.03 2.83 7.81
C TYR A 55 6.40 3.75 6.76
N VAL A 56 5.99 3.20 5.61
CA VAL A 56 5.27 3.94 4.57
C VAL A 56 3.96 4.50 5.12
N LEU A 57 3.25 3.69 5.90
CA LEU A 57 2.01 4.13 6.52
C LEU A 57 2.24 5.27 7.51
N ASP A 58 3.26 5.17 8.36
CA ASP A 58 3.62 6.25 9.28
C ASP A 58 4.06 7.52 8.54
N TYR A 59 4.80 7.39 7.43
CA TYR A 59 5.17 8.50 6.56
C TYR A 59 3.94 9.23 6.00
N LEU A 60 3.02 8.49 5.36
CA LEU A 60 1.79 9.06 4.80
C LEU A 60 0.91 9.73 5.88
N ILE A 61 0.89 9.15 7.08
CA ILE A 61 0.17 9.71 8.22
C ILE A 61 0.75 11.06 8.64
N ASN A 62 2.08 11.16 8.72
CA ASN A 62 2.75 12.39 9.09
C ASN A 62 2.61 13.44 8.00
N LEU A 63 2.76 13.05 6.73
CA LEU A 63 2.64 13.95 5.58
C LEU A 63 1.27 14.60 5.51
N ALA A 64 0.18 13.84 5.63
CA ALA A 64 -1.14 14.45 5.56
C ALA A 64 -1.49 15.29 6.81
N ARG A 65 -0.88 15.00 7.97
CA ARG A 65 -1.00 15.88 9.15
C ARG A 65 -0.28 17.21 8.94
N GLU A 66 0.93 17.16 8.40
CA GLU A 66 1.74 18.35 8.12
C GLU A 66 1.05 19.24 7.08
N LYS A 67 0.57 18.64 5.99
CA LYS A 67 -0.11 19.35 4.90
C LYS A 67 -1.59 19.63 5.18
N GLN A 68 -2.11 19.19 6.33
CA GLN A 68 -3.52 19.28 6.72
C GLN A 68 -4.50 18.71 5.68
N HIS A 69 -4.07 17.66 4.98
CA HIS A 69 -4.85 16.98 3.95
C HIS A 69 -5.51 15.71 4.46
N TYR A 70 -6.57 15.31 3.77
CA TYR A 70 -7.21 14.01 3.96
C TYR A 70 -6.76 13.04 2.87
N LEU A 71 -6.11 11.94 3.25
CA LEU A 71 -5.83 10.84 2.32
C LEU A 71 -6.77 9.65 2.57
N MET A 72 -7.08 8.94 1.49
CA MET A 72 -7.81 7.67 1.55
C MET A 72 -6.82 6.52 1.40
N ILE A 73 -6.43 5.90 2.51
CA ILE A 73 -5.51 4.76 2.46
C ILE A 73 -6.29 3.47 2.24
N ARG A 74 -5.92 2.74 1.18
CA ARG A 74 -6.41 1.39 0.91
C ARG A 74 -5.30 0.39 1.26
N LEU A 75 -5.53 -0.38 2.31
CA LEU A 75 -4.60 -1.43 2.70
C LEU A 75 -4.95 -2.73 1.97
N VAL A 76 -3.99 -3.27 1.22
CA VAL A 76 -4.08 -4.54 0.51
C VAL A 76 -2.95 -5.47 0.95
N LYS A 77 -3.03 -6.77 0.67
CA LYS A 77 -1.92 -7.68 0.94
C LYS A 77 -0.78 -7.48 -0.07
N GLY A 78 -1.12 -7.46 -1.35
CA GLY A 78 -0.19 -7.37 -2.49
C GLY A 78 -0.56 -8.38 -3.58
N ALA A 79 -0.25 -8.07 -4.84
CA ALA A 79 -0.59 -8.92 -5.99
C ALA A 79 0.63 -9.54 -6.67
N TYR A 80 1.82 -8.97 -6.48
CA TYR A 80 3.03 -9.26 -7.27
C TYR A 80 4.09 -10.08 -6.52
N TRP A 81 3.69 -10.95 -5.59
CA TRP A 81 4.64 -11.64 -4.71
C TRP A 81 5.63 -12.52 -5.49
N ASP A 82 5.16 -13.32 -6.44
CA ASP A 82 6.02 -14.23 -7.22
C ASP A 82 7.07 -13.48 -8.06
N SER A 83 6.66 -12.38 -8.70
CA SER A 83 7.56 -11.54 -9.50
C SER A 83 8.67 -10.92 -8.64
N GLU A 84 8.31 -10.42 -7.46
CA GLU A 84 9.24 -9.77 -6.54
C GLU A 84 10.25 -10.76 -5.95
N ILE A 85 9.83 -11.98 -5.61
CA ILE A 85 10.75 -13.04 -5.18
C ILE A 85 11.70 -13.40 -6.32
N LYS A 86 11.21 -13.52 -7.56
CA LYS A 86 12.03 -13.80 -8.73
C LYS A 86 13.06 -12.71 -8.98
N TRP A 87 12.69 -11.43 -8.88
CA TRP A 87 13.62 -10.32 -9.05
C TRP A 87 14.69 -10.31 -7.96
N ALA A 88 14.31 -10.45 -6.69
CA ALA A 88 15.27 -10.50 -5.59
C ALA A 88 16.28 -11.65 -5.74
N GLN A 89 15.85 -12.81 -6.25
CA GLN A 89 16.75 -13.93 -6.55
C GLN A 89 17.64 -13.68 -7.76
N THR A 90 17.11 -13.04 -8.82
CA THR A 90 17.87 -12.74 -10.04
C THR A 90 18.94 -11.68 -9.78
N ASP A 91 18.61 -10.68 -8.96
CA ASP A 91 19.50 -9.59 -8.58
C ASP A 91 20.49 -10.01 -7.48
N GLY A 92 20.31 -11.19 -6.88
CA GLY A 92 21.22 -11.74 -5.87
C GLY A 92 21.22 -10.93 -4.56
N LEU A 93 20.08 -10.38 -4.16
CA LEU A 93 19.96 -9.60 -2.93
C LEU A 93 20.13 -10.48 -1.68
N ASP A 94 20.79 -9.94 -0.65
CA ASP A 94 21.01 -10.63 0.64
C ASP A 94 19.71 -10.90 1.41
N ASP A 95 18.67 -10.09 1.19
CA ASP A 95 17.36 -10.25 1.83
C ASP A 95 16.22 -9.84 0.89
N PHE A 96 15.05 -10.44 1.11
CA PHE A 96 13.84 -10.15 0.37
C PHE A 96 13.16 -8.89 0.93
N PRO A 97 12.70 -7.95 0.07
CA PRO A 97 11.94 -6.78 0.53
C PRO A 97 10.54 -7.16 1.08
N LEU A 98 10.10 -8.40 0.81
CA LEU A 98 8.79 -8.94 1.16
C LEU A 98 8.87 -10.02 2.25
N PHE A 99 7.72 -10.31 2.87
CA PHE A 99 7.56 -11.49 3.69
C PHE A 99 7.50 -12.76 2.82
N THR A 100 8.28 -13.77 3.19
CA THR A 100 8.32 -15.07 2.48
C THR A 100 7.22 -16.03 2.90
N ARG A 101 6.66 -15.85 4.11
CA ARG A 101 5.57 -16.68 4.64
C ARG A 101 4.27 -15.89 4.68
N LYS A 102 3.19 -16.49 4.17
CA LYS A 102 1.83 -15.91 4.17
C LYS A 102 1.39 -15.40 5.55
N ASN A 103 1.66 -16.18 6.61
CA ASN A 103 1.25 -15.81 7.97
C ASN A 103 1.87 -14.49 8.42
N HIS A 104 3.10 -14.17 7.99
CA HIS A 104 3.73 -12.90 8.33
C HIS A 104 3.04 -11.73 7.64
N THR A 105 2.64 -11.88 6.37
CA THR A 105 1.83 -10.89 5.66
C THR A 105 0.48 -10.64 6.33
N ASP A 106 -0.18 -11.69 6.82
CA ASP A 106 -1.46 -11.58 7.52
C ASP A 106 -1.32 -10.82 8.85
N ILE A 107 -0.25 -11.10 9.61
CA ILE A 107 0.06 -10.38 10.85
C ILE A 107 0.36 -8.90 10.54
N ALA A 108 1.17 -8.63 9.51
CA ALA A 108 1.51 -7.27 9.10
C ALA A 108 0.26 -6.48 8.66
N TYR A 109 -0.66 -7.12 7.93
CA TYR A 109 -1.94 -6.52 7.55
C TYR A 109 -2.76 -6.08 8.76
N VAL A 110 -2.94 -6.97 9.73
CA VAL A 110 -3.72 -6.68 10.95
C VAL A 110 -3.03 -5.61 11.79
N ALA A 111 -1.71 -5.64 11.91
CA ALA A 111 -0.94 -4.64 12.63
C ALA A 111 -1.10 -3.24 12.00
N CYS A 112 -0.97 -3.14 10.67
CA CYS A 112 -1.15 -1.89 9.94
C CYS A 112 -2.59 -1.38 10.02
N ALA A 113 -3.58 -2.27 9.88
CA ALA A 113 -4.99 -1.91 10.04
C ALA A 113 -5.30 -1.35 11.44
N LYS A 114 -4.75 -1.98 12.49
CA LYS A 114 -4.86 -1.47 13.88
C LYS A 114 -4.18 -0.10 14.04
N ASN A 115 -3.01 0.11 13.43
CA ASN A 115 -2.32 1.40 13.48
C ASN A 115 -3.16 2.50 12.81
N CYS A 116 -3.71 2.24 11.62
CA CYS A 116 -4.63 3.15 10.94
C CYS A 116 -5.87 3.46 11.79
N TRP A 117 -6.50 2.42 12.35
CA TRP A 117 -7.73 2.57 13.12
C TRP A 117 -7.54 3.43 14.36
N ARG A 118 -6.39 3.30 15.05
CA ARG A 118 -6.05 4.11 16.22
C ARG A 118 -5.76 5.58 15.87
N ARG A 119 -5.40 5.88 14.62
CA ARG A 119 -5.00 7.22 14.16
C ARG A 119 -6.07 7.90 13.28
N ARG A 120 -7.35 7.52 13.47
CA ARG A 120 -8.55 7.85 12.65
C ARG A 120 -8.90 9.33 12.43
N MET A 121 -8.04 10.26 12.82
CA MET A 121 -8.32 11.70 12.86
C MET A 121 -8.06 12.42 11.52
N SER A 122 -7.31 11.81 10.60
CA SER A 122 -6.89 12.46 9.33
C SER A 122 -7.12 11.63 8.05
N PHE A 123 -7.69 10.42 8.14
CA PHE A 123 -7.80 9.50 7.00
C PHE A 123 -9.08 8.67 7.01
N THR A 124 -9.62 8.36 5.83
CA THR A 124 -10.64 7.33 5.66
C THR A 124 -9.94 6.03 5.27
N LEU A 125 -10.00 5.03 6.15
CA LEU A 125 -9.48 3.69 5.87
C LEU A 125 -10.51 2.89 5.06
N SER A 126 -10.17 2.57 3.81
CA SER A 126 -10.92 1.61 3.02
C SER A 126 -10.25 0.24 3.17
N LEU A 127 -10.81 -0.62 4.03
CA LEU A 127 -10.47 -2.04 4.01
C LEU A 127 -11.20 -2.67 2.83
N LEU A 128 -10.52 -2.76 1.69
CA LEU A 128 -10.93 -3.72 0.68
C LEU A 128 -10.36 -5.07 1.10
N LEU A 129 -11.21 -5.96 1.61
CA LEU A 129 -10.93 -7.38 1.67
C LEU A 129 -10.84 -7.88 0.23
N ILE A 130 -9.70 -7.69 -0.43
CA ILE A 130 -9.35 -8.53 -1.57
C ILE A 130 -9.06 -9.90 -0.98
N THR A 131 -10.14 -10.67 -0.77
CA THR A 131 -10.08 -12.09 -0.49
C THR A 131 -9.43 -12.74 -1.70
N PHE A 132 -8.17 -13.13 -1.53
CA PHE A 132 -7.43 -14.32 -2.01
C PHE A 132 -7.76 -15.03 -3.34
N SER A 133 -8.91 -14.83 -3.97
CA SER A 133 -9.37 -15.51 -5.19
C SER A 133 -8.46 -15.26 -6.40
N GLN A 134 -7.73 -14.14 -6.44
CA GLN A 134 -6.81 -13.84 -7.55
C GLN A 134 -5.36 -14.32 -7.34
N CYS A 135 -4.92 -14.65 -6.12
CA CYS A 135 -3.57 -15.22 -5.88
C CYS A 135 -3.55 -16.75 -5.68
N ALA A 136 -4.71 -17.38 -5.53
CA ALA A 136 -4.83 -18.80 -5.21
C ALA A 136 -4.27 -19.80 -6.25
N PRO A 137 -4.18 -19.53 -7.57
CA PRO A 137 -3.73 -20.58 -8.49
C PRO A 137 -2.24 -20.93 -8.36
N PHE A 138 -1.40 -20.04 -7.82
CA PHE A 138 0.06 -20.20 -7.90
C PHE A 138 0.72 -20.78 -6.64
N MET A 139 0.13 -20.61 -5.46
CA MET A 139 0.73 -21.09 -4.20
C MET A 139 0.37 -22.54 -3.82
N ASN A 140 -0.39 -23.26 -4.64
CA ASN A 140 -0.81 -24.64 -4.33
C ASN A 140 0.12 -25.72 -4.89
N SER A 141 1.19 -25.38 -5.63
CA SER A 141 2.14 -26.38 -6.14
C SER A 141 3.10 -26.94 -5.09
N ASP A 142 3.28 -26.26 -3.95
CA ASP A 142 4.32 -26.61 -2.97
C ASP A 142 3.81 -27.46 -1.81
N LYS A 143 2.59 -28.02 -1.91
CA LYS A 143 2.03 -28.93 -0.89
C LYS A 143 2.11 -30.42 -1.24
N GLU A 144 2.70 -30.78 -2.39
CA GLU A 144 2.79 -32.19 -2.84
C GLU A 144 4.21 -32.80 -2.79
N LYS A 145 5.18 -32.15 -2.14
CA LYS A 145 6.52 -32.73 -1.95
C LYS A 145 7.06 -32.55 -0.53
N ILE A 146 6.43 -33.21 0.45
CA ILE A 146 7.08 -33.71 1.68
C ILE A 146 6.43 -35.05 2.03
#